data_AF-A0A6M0CJH9-F1
#
_entry.id   AF-A0A6M0CJH9-F1
#
_cell.length_a   1.000
_cell.length_b   1.000
_cell.length_c   1.000
_cell.angle_alpha   90.00
_cell.angle_beta   90.00
_cell.angle_gamma   90.00
#
_symmetry.space_group_name_H-M   'P 1'
#
loop_
_entity.id
_entity.type
_entity.pdbx_description
1 polymer ?
#
loop_
_entity_poly.entity_id
_entity_poly.type
_entity_poly.pdbx_seq_one_letter_code
_entity_poly.pdbx_strand_id
1 'polypeptide(L)'
;MKSKSLDINVIISFLAPREAYRPIIISPREIFCSPHCETKIVEGSYKNIQTPSGVYDIKTIIERLPQSQKPDLIVVKADATGANFPINLKSISCPKLLICGNTQHLSKPIQTLVEYATQEQFDFIMSDHKRHHLHYFKEAGF
;
A
#
# COMPACT_ATOMS: atom_id res chain seq x y z
N MET A 1 -20.99 -7.63 14.96
CA MET A 1 -20.29 -6.39 15.34
C MET A 1 -20.01 -5.58 14.08
N LYS A 2 -20.69 -4.45 13.85
CA LYS A 2 -20.30 -3.54 12.75
C LYS A 2 -19.00 -2.85 13.18
N SER A 3 -17.89 -3.22 12.54
CA SER A 3 -16.61 -2.54 12.68
C SER A 3 -16.83 -1.05 12.40
N LYS A 4 -16.57 -0.18 13.38
CA LYS A 4 -16.56 1.27 13.18
C LYS A 4 -15.41 1.55 12.20
N SER A 5 -15.70 1.91 10.95
CA SER A 5 -14.64 2.32 10.02
C SER A 5 -13.99 3.57 10.58
N LEU A 6 -12.66 3.59 10.64
CA LEU A 6 -11.89 4.77 11.05
C LEU A 6 -12.13 5.86 10.01
N ASP A 7 -12.45 7.08 10.46
CA ASP A 7 -12.71 8.23 9.59
C ASP A 7 -11.40 8.97 9.29
N ILE A 8 -10.46 8.26 8.66
CA ILE A 8 -9.10 8.72 8.34
C ILE A 8 -8.85 8.64 6.83
N ASN A 9 -8.01 9.51 6.28
CA ASN A 9 -7.59 9.46 4.89
C ASN A 9 -6.56 8.35 4.69
N VAL A 10 -6.83 7.42 3.77
CA VAL A 10 -5.94 6.28 3.54
C VAL A 10 -5.57 6.19 2.07
N ILE A 11 -4.28 6.11 1.75
CA ILE A 11 -3.85 5.66 0.42
C ILE A 11 -3.70 4.14 0.48
N ILE A 12 -4.38 3.44 -0.42
CA ILE A 12 -4.29 1.99 -0.56
C ILE A 12 -3.63 1.68 -1.90
N SER A 13 -2.35 1.31 -1.88
CA SER A 13 -1.56 0.98 -3.07
C SER A 13 -1.49 -0.54 -3.25
N PHE A 14 -2.38 -1.09 -4.08
CA PHE A 14 -2.55 -2.53 -4.31
C PHE A 14 -2.37 -2.88 -5.80
N LEU A 15 -1.95 -4.10 -6.10
CA LEU A 15 -1.69 -4.52 -7.48
C LEU A 15 -2.97 -4.76 -8.31
N ALA A 16 -3.98 -5.44 -7.76
CA ALA A 16 -5.14 -5.88 -8.53
C ALA A 16 -6.12 -4.73 -8.89
N PRO A 17 -7.04 -4.94 -9.85
CA PRO A 17 -8.11 -3.97 -10.18
C PRO A 17 -8.96 -3.61 -8.97
N ARG A 18 -9.62 -2.45 -9.00
CA ARG A 18 -10.42 -1.96 -7.88
C ARG A 18 -11.55 -2.93 -7.52
N GLU A 19 -12.16 -3.54 -8.53
CA GLU A 19 -13.33 -4.41 -8.47
C GLU A 19 -13.01 -5.76 -7.80
N ALA A 20 -11.74 -6.13 -7.69
CA ALA A 20 -11.31 -7.32 -6.97
C ALA A 20 -11.45 -7.19 -5.44
N TYR A 21 -11.71 -5.97 -4.94
CA TYR A 21 -11.82 -5.67 -3.51
C TYR A 21 -13.22 -5.17 -3.15
N ARG A 22 -13.57 -5.32 -1.87
CA ARG A 22 -14.79 -4.71 -1.33
C ARG A 22 -14.76 -3.18 -1.48
N PRO A 23 -15.93 -2.51 -1.57
CA PRO A 23 -16.00 -1.07 -1.83
C PRO A 23 -15.23 -0.18 -0.84
N ILE A 24 -15.20 -0.58 0.45
CA ILE A 24 -14.42 0.07 1.51
C ILE A 24 -13.51 -0.98 2.13
N ILE A 25 -12.20 -0.83 2.02
CA ILE A 25 -11.21 -1.76 2.60
C ILE A 25 -10.88 -1.36 4.04
N ILE A 26 -10.58 -0.09 4.30
CA ILE A 26 -10.15 0.40 5.62
C ILE A 26 -11.03 1.56 6.05
N SER A 27 -11.23 2.54 5.18
CA SER A 27 -11.88 3.82 5.49
C SER A 27 -12.77 4.27 4.34
N PRO A 28 -13.93 4.91 4.60
CA PRO A 28 -14.73 5.56 3.56
C PRO A 28 -13.99 6.70 2.84
N ARG A 29 -12.87 7.19 3.39
CA ARG A 29 -11.98 8.20 2.80
C ARG A 29 -10.72 7.60 2.17
N GLU A 30 -10.77 6.33 1.77
CA GLU A 30 -9.65 5.71 1.07
C GLU A 30 -9.54 6.15 -0.41
N ILE A 31 -8.31 6.33 -0.88
CA ILE A 31 -7.95 6.49 -2.28
C ILE A 31 -7.26 5.21 -2.73
N PHE A 32 -7.86 4.50 -3.69
CA PHE A 32 -7.30 3.27 -4.22
C PHE A 32 -6.31 3.55 -5.35
N CYS A 33 -5.08 3.10 -5.19
CA CYS A 33 -3.99 3.27 -6.14
C CYS A 33 -3.62 1.90 -6.71
N SER A 34 -3.61 1.77 -8.04
CA SER A 34 -3.28 0.51 -8.72
C SER A 34 -2.90 0.76 -10.17
N PRO A 35 -1.99 -0.05 -10.77
CA PRO A 35 -1.76 -0.02 -12.21
C PRO A 35 -2.96 -0.53 -13.04
N HIS A 36 -3.90 -1.22 -12.39
CA HIS A 36 -5.04 -1.87 -13.02
C HIS A 36 -6.38 -1.21 -12.66
N CYS A 37 -6.36 0.05 -12.23
CA CYS A 37 -7.57 0.87 -12.12
C CYS A 37 -7.44 2.15 -12.94
N GLU A 38 -8.57 2.74 -13.33
CA GLU A 38 -8.59 4.07 -13.92
C GLU A 38 -8.61 5.16 -12.83
N THR A 39 -7.93 6.28 -13.09
CA THR A 39 -8.02 7.45 -12.21
C THR A 39 -9.45 7.98 -12.21
N LYS A 40 -10.07 8.06 -11.02
CA LYS A 40 -11.45 8.49 -10.83
C LYS A 40 -11.53 9.62 -9.83
N ILE A 41 -12.12 10.73 -10.24
CA ILE A 41 -12.39 11.90 -9.41
C ILE A 41 -13.91 12.08 -9.34
N VAL A 42 -14.44 12.26 -8.12
CA VAL A 42 -15.86 12.51 -7.87
C VAL A 42 -15.96 13.77 -7.02
N GLU A 43 -16.69 14.77 -7.49
CA GLU A 43 -16.90 16.04 -6.78
C GLU A 43 -15.57 16.68 -6.32
N GLY A 44 -14.55 16.66 -7.19
CA GLY A 44 -13.22 17.21 -6.90
C GLY A 44 -12.35 16.36 -5.97
N SER A 45 -12.83 15.20 -5.51
CA SER A 45 -12.07 14.27 -4.65
C SER A 45 -11.63 13.02 -5.42
N TYR A 46 -10.37 12.64 -5.27
CA TYR A 46 -9.85 11.38 -5.81
C TYR A 46 -10.53 10.19 -5.10
N LYS A 47 -10.92 9.19 -5.89
CA LYS A 47 -11.40 7.88 -5.41
C LYS A 47 -10.42 6.78 -5.80
N ASN A 48 -9.96 6.82 -7.05
CA ASN A 48 -8.94 5.93 -7.57
C ASN A 48 -7.85 6.74 -8.26
N ILE A 49 -6.62 6.24 -8.27
CA ILE A 49 -5.50 6.79 -9.03
C ILE A 49 -4.80 5.64 -9.74
N GLN A 50 -4.69 5.74 -11.06
CA GLN A 50 -3.88 4.82 -11.83
C GLN A 50 -2.41 5.08 -11.54
N THR A 51 -1.68 4.05 -11.10
CA THR A 51 -0.23 4.13 -10.86
C THR A 51 0.55 3.43 -11.97
N PRO A 52 1.85 3.71 -12.13
CA PRO A 52 2.71 2.84 -12.92
C PRO A 52 2.76 1.43 -12.32
N SER A 53 3.01 0.43 -13.18
CA SER A 53 3.42 -0.90 -12.73
C SER A 53 4.92 -0.88 -12.41
N GLY A 54 5.34 -1.66 -11.41
CA GLY A 54 6.72 -1.71 -10.96
C GLY A 54 7.01 -0.69 -9.86
N VAL A 55 8.14 0.00 -10.01
CA VAL A 55 8.62 1.03 -9.09
C VAL A 55 8.09 2.40 -9.48
N TYR A 56 7.57 3.17 -8.52
CA TYR A 56 7.10 4.54 -8.78
C TYR A 56 7.17 5.43 -7.54
N ASP A 57 7.29 6.73 -7.76
CA ASP A 57 7.40 7.71 -6.68
C ASP A 57 6.03 8.07 -6.09
N ILE A 58 5.78 7.68 -4.83
CA ILE A 58 4.53 7.96 -4.11
C ILE A 58 4.30 9.45 -3.88
N LYS A 59 5.38 10.27 -3.83
CA LYS A 59 5.25 11.72 -3.62
C LYS A 59 4.47 12.38 -4.73
N THR A 60 4.71 11.95 -5.96
CA THR A 60 4.02 12.50 -7.14
C THR A 60 2.51 12.33 -7.06
N ILE A 61 2.04 11.28 -6.36
CA ILE A 61 0.63 11.04 -6.08
C ILE A 61 0.18 11.98 -4.96
N ILE A 62 0.88 11.95 -3.82
CA ILE A 62 0.51 12.72 -2.62
C ILE A 62 0.47 14.22 -2.91
N GLU A 63 1.41 14.77 -3.66
CA GLU A 63 1.50 16.19 -4.02
C GLU A 63 0.28 16.68 -4.80
N ARG A 64 -0.29 15.83 -5.66
CA ARG A 64 -1.49 16.14 -6.45
C ARG A 64 -2.79 16.11 -5.64
N LEU A 65 -2.77 15.49 -4.46
CA LEU A 65 -3.97 15.40 -3.63
C LEU A 65 -4.33 16.75 -3.00
N PRO A 66 -5.62 17.10 -2.95
CA PRO A 66 -6.08 18.26 -2.18
C PRO A 66 -5.73 18.08 -0.71
N GLN A 67 -5.62 19.20 0.02
CA GLN A 67 -5.22 19.17 1.43
C GLN A 67 -6.14 18.29 2.30
N SER A 68 -7.44 18.24 1.97
CA SER A 68 -8.44 17.40 2.64
C SER A 68 -8.25 15.89 2.43
N GLN A 69 -7.41 15.48 1.48
CA GLN A 69 -7.13 14.08 1.15
C GLN A 69 -5.68 13.68 1.41
N LYS A 70 -4.89 14.52 2.10
CA LYS A 70 -3.55 14.10 2.54
C LYS A 70 -3.68 12.89 3.47
N PRO A 71 -2.86 11.84 3.29
CA PRO A 71 -3.03 10.58 3.98
C PRO A 71 -2.68 10.68 5.47
N ASP A 72 -3.50 10.07 6.29
CA ASP A 72 -3.19 9.75 7.69
C ASP A 72 -2.52 8.37 7.80
N LEU A 73 -2.66 7.53 6.77
CA LEU A 73 -2.08 6.19 6.66
C LEU A 73 -1.81 5.85 5.19
N ILE A 74 -0.68 5.21 4.92
CA ILE A 74 -0.40 4.58 3.63
C ILE A 74 -0.34 3.07 3.83
N VAL A 75 -1.11 2.34 3.02
CA VAL A 75 -1.09 0.88 2.99
C VAL A 75 -0.63 0.41 1.63
N VAL A 76 0.48 -0.33 1.62
CA VAL A 76 1.03 -0.92 0.39
C VAL A 76 0.84 -2.42 0.47
N LYS A 77 0.21 -3.01 -0.54
CA LYS A 77 0.27 -4.44 -0.76
C LYS A 77 1.28 -4.71 -1.85
N ALA A 78 2.35 -5.42 -1.49
CA ALA A 78 3.43 -5.76 -2.39
C ALA A 78 3.75 -7.25 -2.29
N ASP A 79 4.26 -7.82 -3.37
CA ASP A 79 4.77 -9.19 -3.41
C ASP A 79 6.11 -9.24 -4.15
N ALA A 80 6.69 -10.43 -4.20
CA ALA A 80 8.00 -10.66 -4.80
C ALA A 80 8.09 -10.38 -6.31
N THR A 81 6.97 -10.12 -7.00
CA THR A 81 7.00 -9.75 -8.43
C THR A 81 7.60 -8.37 -8.65
N GLY A 82 7.57 -7.49 -7.64
CA GLY A 82 8.01 -6.11 -7.75
C GLY A 82 7.04 -5.22 -8.54
N ALA A 83 5.84 -5.71 -8.90
CA ALA A 83 4.90 -4.99 -9.76
C ALA A 83 4.17 -3.81 -9.09
N ASN A 84 4.31 -3.64 -7.77
CA ASN A 84 3.73 -2.50 -7.04
C ASN A 84 4.65 -2.06 -5.89
N PHE A 85 5.72 -1.35 -6.22
CA PHE A 85 6.74 -0.86 -5.29
C PHE A 85 6.77 0.68 -5.27
N PRO A 86 5.84 1.34 -4.56
CA PRO A 86 6.00 2.75 -4.25
C PRO A 86 7.32 3.01 -3.50
N ILE A 87 8.08 4.00 -3.93
CA ILE A 87 9.32 4.46 -3.28
C ILE A 87 9.15 5.84 -2.66
N ASN A 88 10.15 6.27 -1.89
CA ASN A 88 10.19 7.52 -1.12
C ASN A 88 9.21 7.59 0.06
N LEU A 89 8.68 6.44 0.49
CA LEU A 89 7.76 6.34 1.63
C LEU A 89 8.43 6.77 2.95
N LYS A 90 9.74 6.58 3.10
CA LYS A 90 10.52 7.05 4.28
C LYS A 90 10.44 8.56 4.55
N SER A 91 10.10 9.33 3.53
CA SER A 91 9.99 10.80 3.65
C SER A 91 8.57 11.30 3.86
N ILE A 92 7.60 10.40 3.94
CA ILE A 92 6.22 10.71 4.29
C ILE A 92 6.06 10.53 5.80
N SER A 93 5.44 11.50 6.47
CA SER A 93 5.35 11.54 7.92
C SER A 93 4.26 10.66 8.54
N CYS A 94 3.27 10.24 7.76
CA CYS A 94 2.20 9.38 8.26
C CYS A 94 2.68 7.92 8.37
N PRO A 95 2.07 7.12 9.28
CA PRO A 95 2.34 5.70 9.37
C PRO A 95 2.17 4.96 8.03
N LYS A 96 3.01 3.95 7.81
CA LYS A 96 2.97 3.06 6.65
C LYS A 96 2.87 1.60 7.05
N LEU A 97 1.92 0.91 6.44
CA LEU A 97 1.72 -0.52 6.58
C LEU A 97 2.12 -1.24 5.28
N LEU A 98 3.02 -2.21 5.37
CA LEU A 98 3.27 -3.18 4.31
C LEU A 98 2.41 -4.42 4.54
N ILE A 99 1.59 -4.79 3.55
CA ILE A 99 0.92 -6.09 3.47
C ILE A 99 1.71 -6.96 2.50
N CYS A 100 2.45 -7.93 3.04
CA CYS A 100 3.24 -8.88 2.27
C CYS A 100 2.34 -9.92 1.61
N GLY A 101 2.27 -9.86 0.28
CA GLY A 101 1.74 -10.90 -0.59
C GLY A 101 2.79 -11.96 -0.94
N ASN A 102 2.39 -12.93 -1.79
CA ASN A 102 3.17 -14.06 -2.30
C ASN A 102 4.67 -14.08 -1.92
N THR A 103 4.98 -14.82 -0.86
CA THR A 103 6.32 -14.97 -0.28
C THR A 103 6.97 -16.32 -0.60
N GLN A 104 6.41 -17.11 -1.53
CA GLN A 104 6.75 -18.54 -1.69
C GLN A 104 7.20 -18.91 -3.11
N HIS A 105 6.97 -18.03 -4.09
CA HIS A 105 7.34 -18.24 -5.49
C HIS A 105 8.38 -17.21 -5.91
N LEU A 106 9.04 -17.44 -7.05
CA LEU A 106 10.17 -16.66 -7.57
C LEU A 106 11.49 -16.95 -6.85
N SER A 107 12.57 -16.28 -7.25
CA SER A 107 13.93 -16.64 -6.83
C SER A 107 14.27 -16.27 -5.39
N LYS A 108 13.83 -15.10 -4.90
CA LYS A 108 14.19 -14.56 -3.58
C LYS A 108 13.03 -13.81 -2.89
N PRO A 109 11.84 -14.42 -2.78
CA PRO A 109 10.63 -13.66 -2.45
C PRO A 109 10.64 -12.97 -1.09
N ILE A 110 11.18 -13.64 -0.07
CA ILE A 110 11.27 -13.09 1.29
C ILE A 110 12.33 -11.99 1.33
N GLN A 111 13.51 -12.22 0.75
CA GLN A 111 14.59 -11.24 0.73
C GLN A 111 14.15 -9.97 0.02
N THR A 112 13.52 -10.08 -1.14
CA THR A 112 12.98 -8.94 -1.89
C THR A 112 12.04 -8.09 -1.04
N LEU A 113 11.11 -8.71 -0.30
CA LEU A 113 10.16 -7.97 0.51
C LEU A 113 10.76 -7.40 1.80
N VAL A 114 11.71 -8.10 2.42
CA VAL A 114 12.45 -7.59 3.59
C VAL A 114 13.35 -6.41 3.20
N GLU A 115 14.04 -6.49 2.07
CA GLU A 115 14.83 -5.39 1.51
C GLU A 115 13.94 -4.18 1.23
N TYR A 116 12.81 -4.38 0.54
CA TYR A 116 11.85 -3.32 0.26
C TYR A 116 11.30 -2.69 1.55
N ALA A 117 10.90 -3.51 2.52
CA ALA A 117 10.39 -3.03 3.80
C ALA A 117 11.41 -2.14 4.52
N THR A 118 12.67 -2.56 4.52
CA THR A 118 13.79 -1.86 5.20
C THR A 118 14.14 -0.56 4.49
N GLN A 119 14.23 -0.57 3.15
CA GLN A 119 14.56 0.61 2.35
C GLN A 119 13.53 1.74 2.52
N GLU A 120 12.25 1.37 2.54
CA GLU A 120 11.13 2.32 2.62
C GLU A 120 10.68 2.64 4.05
N GLN A 121 11.27 1.96 5.04
CA GLN A 121 11.03 2.16 6.48
C GLN A 121 9.55 2.07 6.84
N PHE A 122 8.91 0.95 6.55
CA PHE A 122 7.53 0.71 6.98
C PHE A 122 7.43 0.65 8.51
N ASP A 123 6.36 1.21 9.07
CA ASP A 123 6.12 1.19 10.52
C ASP A 123 5.49 -0.12 10.99
N PHE A 124 4.74 -0.77 10.09
CA PHE A 124 4.05 -2.02 10.38
C PHE A 124 4.18 -3.00 9.22
N ILE A 125 4.32 -4.28 9.56
CA ILE A 125 4.30 -5.39 8.61
C ILE A 125 3.11 -6.30 8.93
N MET A 126 2.32 -6.60 7.91
CA MET A 126 1.24 -7.57 7.93
C MET A 126 1.45 -8.56 6.79
N SER A 127 0.94 -9.77 6.95
CA SER A 127 0.95 -10.79 5.90
C SER A 127 -0.51 -11.10 5.53
N ASP A 128 -0.82 -11.15 4.23
CA ASP A 128 -2.14 -11.59 3.76
C ASP A 128 -2.26 -13.13 3.78
N HIS A 129 -1.13 -13.80 3.58
CA HIS A 129 -0.96 -15.24 3.61
C HIS A 129 0.39 -15.60 4.23
N LYS A 130 0.51 -16.81 4.78
CA LYS A 130 1.77 -17.35 5.34
C LYS A 130 2.32 -16.53 6.52
N ARG A 131 1.51 -16.32 7.55
CA ARG A 131 1.92 -15.67 8.81
C ARG A 131 3.23 -16.18 9.40
N HIS A 132 3.58 -17.45 9.17
CA HIS A 132 4.82 -18.03 9.66
C HIS A 132 6.06 -17.41 9.02
N HIS A 133 5.98 -16.70 7.89
CA HIS A 133 7.11 -15.96 7.32
C HIS A 133 7.36 -14.60 7.97
N LEU A 134 6.46 -14.12 8.85
CA LEU A 134 6.65 -12.83 9.53
C LEU A 134 7.87 -12.81 10.46
N HIS A 135 8.40 -13.97 10.88
CA HIS A 135 9.62 -14.00 11.69
C HIS A 135 10.83 -13.42 10.95
N TYR A 136 10.92 -13.53 9.62
CA TYR A 136 12.01 -12.93 8.84
C TYR A 136 11.99 -11.39 8.92
N PHE A 137 10.80 -10.78 8.93
CA PHE A 137 10.66 -9.33 9.11
C PHE A 137 10.96 -8.92 10.55
N LYS A 138 10.53 -9.73 11.52
CA LYS A 138 10.88 -9.51 12.93
C LYS A 138 12.39 -9.55 13.17
N GLU A 139 13.09 -10.50 12.56
CA GLU A 139 14.56 -10.60 12.62
C GLU A 139 15.25 -9.41 11.94
N ALA A 140 14.61 -8.80 10.94
CA ALA A 140 15.07 -7.57 10.29
C ALA A 140 14.71 -6.27 11.05
N GLY A 141 14.01 -6.35 12.18
CA GLY A 141 13.74 -5.21 13.07
C GLY A 141 12.35 -4.59 12.99
N PHE A 142 11.37 -5.30 12.42
CA PHE A 142 9.95 -4.88 12.37
C PHE A 142 9.10 -5.48 13.50
#